data_AF-R9CDM3-F1
#
_entry.id   AF-R9CDM3-F1
#
_cell.length_a   1.000
_cell.length_b   1.000
_cell.length_c   1.000
_cell.angle_alpha   90.00
_cell.angle_beta   90.00
_cell.angle_gamma   90.00
#
_symmetry.space_group_name_H-M   'P 1'
#
loop_
_entity.id
_entity.type
_entity.pdbx_description
1 polymer ?
#
loop_
_entity_poly.entity_id
_entity_poly.type
_entity_poly.pdbx_seq_one_letter_code
_entity_poly.pdbx_strand_id
1 'polypeptide(L)'
;MGDFNINSSELKHAITIERLTKVKDEDNILRDKWTTLCNSRAKILYTRGSEYTENYGTNSNVGVTFYIRHNHKDITPKNRIVYKGKTYNIIYVNNVQESNNYYEIKADWCNNGIKTSGFDDLLNDLNNLGNVGNKIGKKAVEEGTKIVLEQQKKDAPKDKDSDHGADKLKVTNIKKYKSTIVGKVGIDESNWDEVDHLYYQHYGFELWKNGERVEPHLGWMDDSFKKVKDKSSETMMNIVGQEIDKILK
;
A
#
# COMPACT_ATOMS: atom_id res chain seq x y z
N MET A 1 48.63 -9.43 -20.83
CA MET A 1 47.34 -8.71 -20.86
C MET A 1 47.03 -8.43 -22.31
N GLY A 2 45.86 -8.82 -22.82
CA GLY A 2 45.47 -8.51 -24.20
C GLY A 2 45.14 -7.04 -24.35
N ASP A 3 45.64 -6.39 -25.40
CA ASP A 3 45.31 -5.01 -25.72
C ASP A 3 43.80 -4.91 -25.98
N PHE A 4 43.12 -3.98 -25.31
CA PHE A 4 41.72 -3.74 -25.58
C PHE A 4 41.62 -2.95 -26.90
N ASN A 5 41.30 -3.65 -27.99
CA ASN A 5 41.17 -3.04 -29.30
C ASN A 5 39.74 -3.20 -29.84
N ILE A 6 39.12 -2.08 -30.22
CA ILE A 6 37.81 -2.04 -30.88
C ILE A 6 38.04 -1.80 -32.36
N ASN A 7 37.53 -2.69 -33.22
CA ASN A 7 37.60 -2.46 -34.66
C ASN A 7 36.82 -1.19 -35.03
N SER A 8 37.38 -0.36 -35.92
CA SER A 8 36.75 0.90 -36.32
C SER A 8 35.33 0.70 -36.90
N SER A 9 35.05 -0.45 -37.51
CA SER A 9 33.73 -0.82 -38.04
C SER A 9 32.66 -1.05 -36.96
N GLU A 10 33.06 -1.30 -35.71
CA GLU A 10 32.13 -1.55 -34.60
C GLU A 10 31.52 -0.24 -34.05
N LEU A 11 32.18 0.90 -34.26
CA LEU A 11 31.70 2.24 -33.88
C LEU A 11 30.69 2.78 -34.90
N LYS A 12 29.58 2.07 -35.06
CA LYS A 12 28.60 2.32 -36.13
C LYS A 12 27.38 3.14 -35.72
N HIS A 13 27.23 3.46 -34.43
CA HIS A 13 26.05 4.17 -33.93
C HIS A 13 26.36 5.64 -33.65
N ALA A 14 25.63 6.57 -34.27
CA ALA A 14 25.75 7.98 -33.96
C ALA A 14 25.03 8.27 -32.63
N ILE A 15 25.72 8.92 -31.71
CA ILE A 15 25.17 9.36 -30.42
C ILE A 15 25.50 10.83 -30.18
N THR A 16 24.67 11.48 -29.38
CA THR A 16 24.89 12.85 -28.94
C THR A 16 25.04 12.84 -27.42
N ILE A 17 26.10 13.46 -26.91
CA ILE A 17 26.29 13.67 -25.48
C ILE A 17 25.89 15.09 -25.16
N GLU A 18 25.00 15.25 -24.19
CA GLU A 18 24.47 16.54 -23.77
C GLU A 18 24.86 16.85 -22.33
N ARG A 19 25.03 18.14 -22.06
CA ARG A 19 25.34 18.67 -20.74
C ARG A 19 24.25 19.65 -20.31
N LEU A 20 23.85 19.58 -19.06
CA LEU A 20 22.95 20.56 -18.48
C LEU A 20 23.69 21.88 -18.32
N THR A 21 23.20 22.92 -18.97
CA THR A 21 23.76 24.28 -18.93
C THR A 21 22.67 25.27 -18.54
N LYS A 22 23.03 26.27 -17.75
CA LYS A 22 22.11 27.36 -17.40
C LYS A 22 22.14 28.39 -18.52
N VAL A 23 20.99 28.57 -19.18
CA VAL A 23 20.83 29.56 -20.25
C VAL A 23 19.84 30.62 -19.78
N LYS A 24 20.14 31.88 -20.08
CA LYS A 24 19.21 32.99 -19.84
C LYS A 24 18.15 32.99 -20.93
N ASP A 25 16.90 32.95 -20.52
CA ASP A 25 15.76 33.07 -21.42
C ASP A 25 15.49 34.54 -21.80
N GLU A 26 14.52 34.79 -22.67
CA GLU A 26 14.12 36.15 -23.10
C GLU A 26 13.76 37.07 -21.92
N ASP A 27 13.24 36.50 -20.84
CA ASP A 27 12.91 37.20 -19.58
C ASP A 27 14.11 37.33 -18.61
N ASN A 28 15.34 37.02 -19.05
CA ASN A 28 16.58 37.07 -18.25
C ASN A 28 16.59 36.12 -17.03
N ILE A 29 15.68 35.13 -16.99
CA ILE A 29 15.62 34.06 -15.99
C ILE A 29 16.58 32.94 -16.38
N LEU A 30 17.37 32.44 -15.42
CA LEU A 30 18.23 31.28 -15.63
C LEU A 30 17.40 29.99 -15.64
N ARG A 31 17.34 29.32 -16.80
CA ARG A 31 16.72 27.99 -16.94
C ARG A 31 17.76 26.93 -17.30
N ASP A 32 17.52 25.72 -16.81
CA ASP A 32 18.33 24.56 -17.13
C ASP A 32 17.97 24.05 -18.54
N LYS A 33 18.94 24.07 -19.45
CA LYS A 33 18.81 23.60 -20.83
C LYS A 33 19.91 22.61 -21.15
N TRP A 34 19.54 21.46 -21.70
CA TRP A 34 20.48 20.51 -22.25
C TRP A 34 21.08 21.04 -23.54
N THR A 35 22.39 21.20 -23.57
CA THR A 35 23.14 21.61 -24.76
C THR A 35 24.09 20.51 -25.20
N THR A 36 24.34 20.41 -26.50
CA THR A 36 25.24 19.39 -27.06
C THR A 36 26.68 19.64 -26.60
N LEU A 37 27.25 18.67 -25.87
CA LEU A 37 28.67 18.67 -25.48
C LEU A 37 29.55 18.17 -26.64
N CYS A 38 29.16 17.05 -27.25
CA CYS A 38 29.82 16.50 -28.42
C CYS A 38 28.95 15.44 -29.13
N ASN A 39 29.20 15.25 -30.42
CA ASN A 39 28.69 14.12 -31.19
C ASN A 39 29.79 13.05 -31.28
N SER A 40 29.41 11.78 -31.20
CA SER A 40 30.37 10.67 -31.30
C SER A 40 29.77 9.44 -31.98
N ARG A 41 30.66 8.52 -32.36
CA ARG A 41 30.33 7.21 -32.90
C ARG A 41 30.60 6.16 -31.84
N ALA A 42 29.62 5.31 -31.59
CA ALA A 42 29.63 4.36 -30.49
C ALA A 42 29.43 2.91 -30.95
N LYS A 43 30.06 1.99 -30.22
CA LYS A 43 29.67 0.58 -30.13
C LYS A 43 28.77 0.45 -28.91
N ILE A 44 27.63 -0.21 -29.06
CA ILE A 44 26.60 -0.31 -28.01
C ILE A 44 26.44 -1.77 -27.62
N LEU A 45 26.55 -2.06 -26.32
CA LEU A 45 26.27 -3.37 -25.74
C LEU A 45 25.10 -3.23 -24.75
N TYR A 46 24.12 -4.12 -24.86
CA TYR A 46 23.01 -4.19 -23.91
C TYR A 46 23.34 -5.28 -22.90
N THR A 47 23.38 -4.94 -21.62
CA THR A 47 23.51 -5.94 -20.56
C THR A 47 22.16 -6.63 -20.39
N ARG A 48 22.12 -7.96 -20.56
CA ARG A 48 20.91 -8.74 -20.28
C ARG A 48 20.72 -8.81 -18.76
N GLY A 49 19.47 -8.76 -18.31
CA GLY A 49 19.08 -8.56 -16.90
C GLY A 49 19.53 -9.62 -15.87
N SER A 50 20.35 -10.61 -16.25
CA SER A 50 20.89 -11.63 -15.33
C SER A 50 22.22 -11.25 -14.67
N GLU A 51 22.92 -10.21 -15.13
CA GLU A 51 24.24 -9.80 -14.57
C GLU A 51 24.16 -8.61 -13.60
N TYR A 52 23.02 -7.91 -13.51
CA TYR A 52 22.87 -6.68 -12.69
C TYR A 52 22.40 -6.93 -11.25
N THR A 53 22.02 -8.17 -10.92
CA THR A 53 21.36 -8.52 -9.65
C THR A 53 22.27 -8.62 -8.43
N GLU A 54 23.60 -8.57 -8.58
CA GLU A 54 24.51 -8.83 -7.46
C GLU A 54 25.03 -7.60 -6.70
N ASN A 55 24.72 -6.36 -7.08
CA ASN A 55 25.27 -5.20 -6.34
C ASN A 55 24.33 -4.02 -6.03
N TYR A 56 23.17 -3.86 -6.67
CA TYR A 56 22.24 -2.78 -6.33
C TYR A 56 20.79 -3.25 -6.51
N GLY A 57 20.04 -3.28 -5.40
CA GLY A 57 18.66 -3.74 -5.36
C GLY A 57 17.77 -3.11 -6.44
N THR A 58 16.94 -3.97 -7.05
CA THR A 58 15.68 -3.63 -7.71
C THR A 58 15.67 -2.35 -8.54
N ASN A 59 16.41 -2.36 -9.65
CA ASN A 59 15.98 -1.65 -10.85
C ASN A 59 16.09 -2.60 -12.03
N SER A 60 14.94 -3.02 -12.56
CA SER A 60 14.79 -3.78 -13.81
C SER A 60 15.09 -2.90 -15.04
N ASN A 61 16.13 -2.06 -14.95
CA ASN A 61 16.55 -1.21 -16.04
C ASN A 61 17.62 -1.95 -16.86
N VAL A 62 17.42 -2.00 -18.18
CA VAL A 62 18.40 -2.55 -19.11
C VAL A 62 19.60 -1.61 -19.13
N GLY A 63 20.66 -1.96 -18.42
CA GLY A 63 21.95 -1.27 -18.48
C GLY A 63 22.50 -1.33 -19.90
N VAL A 64 22.94 -0.18 -20.43
CA VAL A 64 23.53 -0.07 -21.76
C VAL A 64 24.94 0.48 -21.65
N THR A 65 25.91 -0.23 -22.23
CA THR A 65 27.30 0.21 -22.30
C THR A 65 27.59 0.79 -23.68
N PHE A 66 28.09 2.02 -23.71
CA PHE A 66 28.53 2.73 -24.90
C PHE A 66 30.05 2.84 -24.90
N TYR A 67 30.72 2.27 -25.90
CA TYR A 67 32.13 2.52 -26.16
C TYR A 67 32.28 3.61 -27.21
N ILE A 68 33.02 4.66 -26.90
CA ILE A 68 33.35 5.74 -27.84
C ILE A 68 34.85 5.97 -27.91
N ARG A 69 35.32 6.61 -28.99
CA ARG A 69 36.70 7.11 -29.03
C ARG A 69 36.90 8.20 -28.00
N HIS A 70 38.07 8.21 -27.38
CA HIS A 70 38.48 9.31 -26.52
C HIS A 70 38.49 10.62 -27.31
N ASN A 71 37.86 11.66 -26.77
CA ASN A 71 37.69 12.94 -27.45
C ASN A 71 38.14 14.15 -26.61
N HIS A 72 38.87 13.90 -25.51
CA HIS A 72 39.37 14.90 -24.55
C HIS A 72 38.28 15.79 -23.94
N LYS A 73 36.99 15.47 -24.14
CA LYS A 73 35.89 16.15 -23.46
C LYS A 73 35.71 15.51 -22.09
N ASP A 74 35.46 16.35 -21.10
CA ASP A 74 35.11 15.94 -19.76
C ASP A 74 33.70 15.32 -19.76
N ILE A 75 33.61 14.02 -20.04
CA ILE A 75 32.34 13.29 -19.99
C ILE A 75 32.19 12.74 -18.58
N THR A 76 31.14 13.16 -17.90
CA THR A 76 30.88 12.84 -16.49
C THR A 76 29.47 12.28 -16.34
N PRO A 77 29.13 11.65 -15.19
CA PRO A 77 27.76 11.24 -14.87
C PRO A 77 26.73 12.38 -14.85
N LYS A 78 27.16 13.65 -14.87
CA LYS A 78 26.27 14.82 -15.02
C LYS A 78 25.78 15.03 -16.46
N ASN A 79 26.35 14.30 -17.42
CA ASN A 79 25.97 14.36 -18.83
C ASN A 79 24.96 13.25 -19.14
N ARG A 80 24.23 13.39 -20.25
CA ARG A 80 23.31 12.36 -20.75
C ARG A 80 23.62 12.01 -22.20
N ILE A 81 23.26 10.80 -22.61
CA ILE A 81 23.40 10.33 -23.98
C ILE A 81 22.04 10.36 -24.66
N VAL A 82 21.98 10.89 -25.88
CA VAL A 82 20.83 10.79 -26.78
C VAL A 82 21.18 9.85 -27.92
N TYR A 83 20.37 8.80 -28.07
CA TYR A 83 20.53 7.81 -29.13
C TYR A 83 19.17 7.36 -29.64
N LYS A 84 18.93 7.47 -30.96
CA LYS A 84 17.65 7.13 -31.61
C LYS A 84 16.42 7.77 -30.93
N GLY A 85 16.53 9.03 -30.52
CA GLY A 85 15.46 9.75 -29.83
C GLY A 85 15.21 9.32 -28.37
N LYS A 86 16.00 8.38 -27.82
CA LYS A 86 15.95 8.00 -26.41
C LYS A 86 17.08 8.66 -25.64
N THR A 87 16.78 9.09 -24.42
CA THR A 87 17.76 9.66 -23.48
C THR A 87 18.21 8.60 -22.48
N TYR A 88 19.50 8.61 -22.17
CA TYR A 88 20.14 7.71 -21.22
C TYR A 88 20.95 8.53 -20.21
N ASN A 89 20.75 8.27 -18.92
CA ASN A 89 21.52 8.88 -17.85
C ASN A 89 22.84 8.13 -17.69
N ILE A 90 23.96 8.85 -17.72
CA ILE A 90 25.27 8.25 -17.53
C ILE A 90 25.44 7.87 -16.06
N ILE A 91 25.67 6.59 -15.79
CA ILE A 91 25.95 6.05 -14.45
C ILE A 91 27.44 6.17 -14.17
N TYR A 92 28.26 5.81 -15.16
CA TYR A 92 29.69 5.65 -14.98
C TYR A 92 30.43 5.85 -16.30
N VAL A 93 31.61 6.46 -16.22
CA VAL A 93 32.53 6.70 -17.35
C VAL A 93 33.91 6.20 -16.94
N ASN A 94 34.52 5.35 -17.76
CA ASN A 94 35.87 4.85 -17.57
C ASN A 94 36.73 5.18 -18.79
N ASN A 95 37.98 5.56 -18.56
CA ASN A 95 39.00 5.60 -19.61
C ASN A 95 39.63 4.22 -19.72
N VAL A 96 39.31 3.49 -20.78
CA VAL A 96 39.69 2.08 -20.89
C VAL A 96 41.21 1.95 -20.91
N GLN A 97 41.74 1.18 -19.94
CA GLN A 97 43.18 0.95 -19.72
C GLN A 97 44.00 2.23 -19.45
N GLU A 98 43.36 3.38 -19.18
CA GLU A 98 44.00 4.71 -19.10
C GLU A 98 44.79 5.13 -20.35
N SER A 99 44.65 4.37 -21.45
CA SER A 99 45.43 4.54 -22.68
C SER A 99 44.94 5.69 -23.56
N ASN A 100 43.92 6.46 -23.12
CA ASN A 100 43.30 7.57 -23.86
C ASN A 100 42.81 7.19 -25.27
N ASN A 101 42.45 5.91 -25.47
CA ASN A 101 41.96 5.41 -26.76
C ASN A 101 40.43 5.38 -26.81
N TYR A 102 39.80 4.89 -25.74
CA TYR A 102 38.35 4.68 -25.68
C TYR A 102 37.78 5.03 -24.30
N TYR A 103 36.57 5.59 -24.30
CA TYR A 103 35.75 5.65 -23.10
C TYR A 103 34.75 4.49 -23.08
N GLU A 104 34.61 3.83 -21.94
CA GLU A 104 33.49 2.95 -21.61
C GLU A 104 32.49 3.75 -20.78
N ILE A 105 31.26 3.89 -21.28
CA ILE A 105 30.21 4.64 -20.62
C ILE A 105 29.05 3.71 -20.31
N LYS A 106 28.77 3.46 -19.03
CA LYS A 106 27.57 2.73 -18.60
C LYS A 106 26.45 3.73 -18.36
N ALA A 107 25.29 3.46 -18.95
CA ALA A 107 24.14 4.35 -18.87
C ALA A 107 22.83 3.56 -18.75
N ASP A 108 21.87 4.14 -18.05
CA ASP A 108 20.51 3.60 -17.91
C ASP A 108 19.53 4.43 -18.71
N TRP A 109 18.53 3.75 -19.28
CA TRP A 109 17.43 4.45 -19.95
C TRP A 109 16.73 5.39 -18.95
N CYS A 110 16.54 6.65 -19.33
CA CYS A 110 15.69 7.56 -18.57
C CYS A 110 14.26 7.05 -18.67
N ASN A 111 13.82 6.23 -17.72
CA ASN A 111 12.41 5.96 -17.55
C ASN A 111 11.79 7.27 -17.02
N ASN A 112 10.90 7.90 -17.80
CA ASN A 112 10.18 9.12 -17.40
C ASN A 112 9.10 8.81 -16.33
N GLY A 113 9.40 7.95 -15.37
CA GLY A 113 8.62 7.83 -14.15
C GLY A 113 9.00 8.97 -13.22
N ILE A 114 8.03 9.79 -12.84
CA ILE A 114 8.24 10.79 -11.79
C ILE A 114 8.45 10.01 -10.48
N LYS A 115 9.70 9.93 -10.00
CA LYS A 115 9.98 9.43 -8.65
C LYS A 115 9.61 10.52 -7.66
N THR A 116 8.39 10.47 -7.14
CA THR A 116 7.89 11.39 -6.12
C THR A 116 8.04 10.77 -4.74
N SER A 117 9.27 10.70 -4.22
CA SER A 117 9.52 10.13 -2.88
C SER A 117 8.62 10.78 -1.80
N GLY A 118 8.41 12.10 -1.88
CA GLY A 118 7.50 12.80 -0.97
C GLY A 118 6.01 12.48 -1.14
N PHE A 119 5.59 11.96 -2.31
CA PHE A 119 4.23 11.46 -2.50
C PHE A 119 4.08 10.02 -2.00
N ASP A 120 5.12 9.20 -2.12
CA ASP A 120 5.14 7.85 -1.55
C ASP A 120 5.05 7.91 -0.02
N ASP A 121 5.78 8.86 0.60
CA ASP A 121 5.70 9.14 2.03
C ASP A 121 4.28 9.61 2.43
N LEU A 122 3.70 10.55 1.67
CA LEU A 122 2.32 11.00 1.87
C LEU A 122 1.31 9.84 1.76
N LEU A 123 1.48 8.95 0.78
CA LEU A 123 0.61 7.80 0.59
C LEU A 123 0.73 6.82 1.76
N ASN A 124 1.94 6.61 2.27
CA ASN A 124 2.17 5.80 3.46
C ASN A 124 1.50 6.39 4.70
N ASP A 125 1.60 7.71 4.91
CA ASP A 125 0.93 8.41 6.01
C ASP A 125 -0.59 8.29 5.92
N LEU A 126 -1.17 8.44 4.73
CA LEU A 126 -2.60 8.22 4.50
C LEU A 126 -3.03 6.79 4.80
N ASN A 127 -2.24 5.79 4.41
CA ASN A 127 -2.49 4.39 4.72
C ASN A 127 -2.41 4.12 6.23
N ASN A 128 -1.44 4.72 6.91
CA ASN A 128 -1.29 4.64 8.36
C ASN A 128 -2.51 5.24 9.07
N LEU A 129 -3.00 6.41 8.63
CA LEU A 129 -4.23 7.01 9.13
C LEU A 129 -5.45 6.11 8.93
N GLY A 130 -5.57 5.48 7.75
CA GLY A 130 -6.62 4.48 7.49
C GLY A 130 -6.57 3.30 8.46
N ASN A 131 -5.37 2.81 8.79
CA ASN A 131 -5.18 1.74 9.78
C ASN A 131 -5.54 2.17 11.20
N VAL A 132 -5.18 3.40 11.59
CA VAL A 132 -5.56 3.99 12.87
C VAL A 132 -7.08 4.11 12.99
N GLY A 133 -7.76 4.61 11.96
CA GLY A 133 -9.22 4.68 11.91
C GLY A 133 -9.89 3.31 12.09
N ASN A 134 -9.34 2.26 11.46
CA ASN A 134 -9.84 0.89 11.65
C ASN A 134 -9.71 0.40 13.10
N LYS A 135 -8.59 0.71 13.76
CA LYS A 135 -8.34 0.32 15.16
C LYS A 135 -9.32 1.02 16.11
N ILE A 136 -9.52 2.32 15.93
CA ILE A 136 -10.48 3.11 16.71
C ILE A 136 -11.89 2.57 16.52
N GLY A 137 -12.31 2.36 15.27
CA GLY A 137 -13.64 1.82 14.97
C GLY A 137 -13.87 0.43 15.58
N LYS A 138 -12.85 -0.45 15.58
CA LYS A 138 -12.94 -1.77 16.23
C LYS A 138 -13.16 -1.64 17.74
N LYS A 139 -12.40 -0.76 18.41
CA LYS A 139 -12.54 -0.49 19.84
C LYS A 139 -13.92 0.08 20.19
N ALA A 140 -14.40 1.05 19.40
CA ALA A 140 -15.72 1.62 19.58
C ALA A 140 -16.81 0.54 19.49
N VAL A 141 -16.79 -0.27 18.41
CA VAL A 141 -17.76 -1.37 18.23
C VAL A 141 -17.67 -2.38 19.37
N GLU A 142 -16.47 -2.70 19.86
CA GLU A 142 -16.30 -3.62 20.99
C GLU A 142 -17.02 -3.13 22.25
N GLU A 143 -16.81 -1.87 22.65
CA GLU A 143 -17.51 -1.31 23.81
C GLU A 143 -19.02 -1.14 23.58
N GLY A 144 -19.41 -0.73 22.37
CA GLY A 144 -20.82 -0.62 21.99
C GLY A 144 -21.55 -1.97 22.07
N THR A 145 -20.88 -3.05 21.67
CA THR A 145 -21.44 -4.42 21.72
C THR A 145 -21.58 -4.97 23.13
N LYS A 146 -20.71 -4.57 24.07
CA LYS A 146 -20.85 -4.94 25.49
C LYS A 146 -22.14 -4.39 26.08
N ILE A 147 -22.50 -3.14 25.77
CA ILE A 147 -23.77 -2.53 26.22
C ILE A 147 -24.97 -3.34 25.72
N VAL A 148 -24.94 -3.75 24.44
CA VAL A 148 -26.00 -4.58 23.85
C VAL A 148 -26.04 -5.95 24.53
N LEU A 149 -24.88 -6.56 24.78
CA LEU A 149 -24.80 -7.86 25.43
C LEU A 149 -25.43 -7.82 26.82
N GLU A 150 -25.05 -6.85 27.66
CA GLU A 150 -25.59 -6.72 29.02
C GLU A 150 -27.11 -6.53 29.01
N GLN A 151 -27.64 -5.78 28.04
CA GLN A 151 -29.08 -5.61 27.88
C GLN A 151 -29.76 -6.92 27.44
N GLN A 152 -29.15 -7.67 26.53
CA GLN A 152 -29.66 -8.98 26.10
C GLN A 152 -29.66 -9.99 27.25
N LYS A 153 -28.62 -10.05 28.08
CA LYS A 153 -28.59 -10.92 29.27
C LYS A 153 -29.70 -10.59 30.27
N LYS A 154 -30.08 -9.32 30.36
CA LYS A 154 -31.16 -8.85 31.24
C LYS A 154 -32.54 -9.26 30.71
N ASP A 155 -32.77 -9.09 29.41
CA ASP A 155 -34.09 -9.28 28.79
C ASP A 155 -34.33 -10.71 28.27
N ALA A 156 -33.27 -11.53 28.19
CA ALA A 156 -33.37 -12.91 27.75
C ALA A 156 -34.41 -13.68 28.58
N PRO A 157 -35.30 -14.45 27.93
CA PRO A 157 -36.20 -15.38 28.61
C PRO A 157 -35.42 -16.30 29.55
N LYS A 158 -35.86 -16.39 30.81
CA LYS A 158 -35.19 -17.20 31.84
C LYS A 158 -36.09 -18.33 32.27
N ASP A 159 -35.51 -19.51 32.43
CA ASP A 159 -36.17 -20.63 33.09
C ASP A 159 -36.19 -20.42 34.62
N LYS A 160 -36.95 -21.24 35.34
CA LYS A 160 -37.01 -21.21 36.81
C LYS A 160 -35.73 -21.68 37.48
N ASP A 161 -34.91 -22.45 36.77
CA ASP A 161 -33.65 -23.01 37.26
C ASP A 161 -32.51 -21.99 37.21
N SER A 162 -31.49 -22.17 38.04
CA SER A 162 -30.40 -21.20 38.26
C SER A 162 -29.36 -21.12 37.14
N ASP A 163 -29.36 -22.02 36.15
CA ASP A 163 -28.45 -21.96 34.99
C ASP A 163 -29.22 -21.44 33.77
N HIS A 164 -29.04 -20.15 33.47
CA HIS A 164 -29.78 -19.48 32.41
C HIS A 164 -28.94 -19.34 31.13
N GLY A 165 -29.51 -19.68 29.97
CA GLY A 165 -28.87 -19.43 28.67
C GLY A 165 -28.50 -17.95 28.44
N ALA A 166 -29.18 -17.03 29.13
CA ALA A 166 -28.86 -15.61 29.17
C ALA A 166 -27.38 -15.35 29.55
N ASP A 167 -26.85 -16.09 30.52
CA ASP A 167 -25.49 -15.88 31.02
C ASP A 167 -24.42 -16.34 30.03
N LYS A 168 -24.81 -17.22 29.10
CA LYS A 168 -23.98 -17.81 28.04
C LYS A 168 -23.95 -17.00 26.74
N LEU A 169 -24.75 -15.94 26.66
CA LEU A 169 -24.66 -14.96 25.57
C LEU A 169 -23.30 -14.26 25.61
N LYS A 170 -22.72 -13.98 24.44
CA LYS A 170 -21.41 -13.34 24.31
C LYS A 170 -21.33 -12.42 23.10
N VAL A 171 -20.33 -11.55 23.09
CA VAL A 171 -19.88 -10.89 21.86
C VAL A 171 -19.09 -11.91 21.06
N THR A 172 -19.62 -12.31 19.91
CA THR A 172 -19.13 -13.48 19.17
C THR A 172 -18.05 -13.11 18.18
N ASN A 173 -18.27 -12.04 17.41
CA ASN A 173 -17.34 -11.66 16.37
C ASN A 173 -17.40 -10.16 16.06
N ILE A 174 -16.23 -9.52 16.00
CA ILE A 174 -16.09 -8.15 15.52
C ILE A 174 -15.28 -8.19 14.24
N LYS A 175 -15.96 -7.97 13.11
CA LYS A 175 -15.38 -8.09 11.76
C LYS A 175 -15.60 -6.82 10.96
N LYS A 176 -14.62 -6.49 10.14
CA LYS A 176 -14.72 -5.44 9.13
C LYS A 176 -15.31 -6.04 7.85
N TYR A 177 -16.38 -5.43 7.37
CA TYR A 177 -17.01 -5.69 6.07
C TYR A 177 -16.87 -4.45 5.20
N LYS A 178 -16.04 -4.51 4.15
CA LYS A 178 -15.74 -3.37 3.27
C LYS A 178 -15.32 -2.14 4.09
N SER A 179 -16.16 -1.11 4.17
CA SER A 179 -15.93 0.14 4.90
C SER A 179 -16.55 0.17 6.30
N THR A 180 -17.24 -0.89 6.74
CA THR A 180 -18.02 -0.90 7.98
C THR A 180 -17.49 -1.96 8.94
N ILE A 181 -17.42 -1.64 10.23
CA ILE A 181 -17.09 -2.58 11.29
C ILE A 181 -18.38 -3.01 11.96
N VAL A 182 -18.61 -4.32 12.08
CA VAL A 182 -19.82 -4.90 12.65
C VAL A 182 -19.45 -5.86 13.76
N GLY A 183 -20.11 -5.71 14.90
CA GLY A 183 -20.04 -6.63 16.03
C GLY A 183 -21.29 -7.49 16.11
N LYS A 184 -21.10 -8.81 16.17
CA LYS A 184 -22.17 -9.78 16.41
C LYS A 184 -22.26 -10.06 17.91
N VAL A 185 -23.48 -10.08 18.44
CA VAL A 185 -23.77 -10.25 19.87
C VAL A 185 -24.89 -11.28 20.02
N GLY A 186 -24.74 -12.16 21.01
CA GLY A 186 -25.77 -13.12 21.39
C GLY A 186 -25.37 -14.56 21.05
N ILE A 187 -25.98 -15.10 20.01
CA ILE A 187 -25.93 -16.53 19.64
C ILE A 187 -25.08 -16.73 18.40
N ASP A 188 -24.17 -17.70 18.45
CA ASP A 188 -23.44 -18.22 17.30
C ASP A 188 -23.19 -19.73 17.41
N GLU A 189 -22.50 -20.29 16.42
CA GLU A 189 -22.10 -21.70 16.38
C GLU A 189 -21.26 -22.14 17.60
N SER A 190 -20.59 -21.21 18.27
CA SER A 190 -19.67 -21.51 19.37
C SER A 190 -20.32 -21.47 20.75
N ASN A 191 -21.59 -21.07 20.86
CA ASN A 191 -22.40 -21.23 22.08
C ASN A 191 -23.75 -21.88 21.81
N TRP A 192 -24.02 -22.34 20.58
CA TRP A 192 -25.33 -22.85 20.15
C TRP A 192 -25.96 -23.84 21.12
N ASP A 193 -25.23 -24.89 21.51
CA ASP A 193 -25.75 -25.96 22.38
C ASP A 193 -26.21 -25.47 23.77
N GLU A 194 -25.74 -24.29 24.20
CA GLU A 194 -26.10 -23.68 25.49
C GLU A 194 -27.23 -22.65 25.38
N VAL A 195 -27.55 -22.16 24.17
CA VAL A 195 -28.43 -21.00 23.96
C VAL A 195 -29.46 -21.18 22.85
N ASP A 196 -29.52 -22.33 22.20
CA ASP A 196 -30.46 -22.63 21.11
C ASP A 196 -31.92 -22.39 21.50
N HIS A 197 -32.30 -22.70 22.73
CA HIS A 197 -33.61 -22.39 23.28
C HIS A 197 -33.96 -20.90 23.14
N LEU A 198 -33.02 -19.98 23.40
CA LEU A 198 -33.23 -18.53 23.23
C LEU A 198 -33.45 -18.12 21.78
N TYR A 199 -32.85 -18.85 20.83
CA TYR A 199 -33.07 -18.66 19.39
C TYR A 199 -34.52 -19.02 19.03
N TYR A 200 -35.01 -20.17 19.48
CA TYR A 200 -36.40 -20.58 19.26
C TYR A 200 -37.39 -19.66 19.98
N GLN A 201 -37.02 -19.10 21.13
CA GLN A 201 -37.84 -18.07 21.79
C GLN A 201 -37.90 -16.77 20.97
N HIS A 202 -36.83 -16.41 20.26
CA HIS A 202 -36.79 -15.21 19.42
C HIS A 202 -37.57 -15.35 18.11
N TYR A 203 -37.49 -16.50 17.43
CA TYR A 203 -38.13 -16.72 16.13
C TYR A 203 -39.47 -17.47 16.18
N GLY A 204 -39.78 -18.07 17.33
CA GLY A 204 -40.84 -19.06 17.47
C GLY A 204 -40.43 -20.43 16.93
N PHE A 205 -41.25 -21.44 17.21
CA PHE A 205 -41.07 -22.81 16.71
C PHE A 205 -42.41 -23.52 16.52
N GLU A 206 -42.43 -24.56 15.69
CA GLU A 206 -43.60 -25.40 15.48
C GLU A 206 -43.50 -26.68 16.32
N LEU A 207 -44.58 -27.02 17.01
CA LEU A 207 -44.66 -28.25 17.79
C LEU A 207 -44.79 -29.46 16.86
N TRP A 208 -43.88 -30.43 17.01
CA TRP A 208 -43.88 -31.65 16.20
C TRP A 208 -45.16 -32.49 16.35
N LYS A 209 -45.88 -32.36 17.48
CA LYS A 209 -47.07 -33.18 17.78
C LYS A 209 -48.31 -32.76 17.00
N ASN A 210 -48.52 -31.46 16.83
CA ASN A 210 -49.77 -30.91 16.29
C ASN A 210 -49.56 -29.79 15.25
N GLY A 211 -48.31 -29.42 14.95
CA GLY A 211 -47.98 -28.34 14.01
C GLY A 211 -48.33 -26.95 14.54
N GLU A 212 -48.70 -26.82 15.82
CA GLU A 212 -49.05 -25.54 16.41
C GLU A 212 -47.78 -24.70 16.61
N ARG A 213 -47.85 -23.44 16.18
CA ARG A 213 -46.74 -22.49 16.25
C ARG A 213 -46.74 -21.78 17.60
N VAL A 214 -45.59 -21.82 18.28
CA VAL A 214 -45.38 -21.26 19.61
C VAL A 214 -44.47 -20.04 19.51
N GLU A 215 -44.96 -18.88 19.98
CA GLU A 215 -44.31 -17.57 19.81
C GLU A 215 -44.30 -16.67 21.07
N PRO A 216 -43.99 -17.18 22.28
CA PRO A 216 -44.18 -16.42 23.52
C PRO A 216 -43.24 -15.21 23.68
N HIS A 217 -42.07 -15.21 23.02
CA HIS A 217 -41.05 -14.17 23.12
C HIS A 217 -40.55 -13.69 21.75
N LEU A 218 -41.42 -13.78 20.73
CA LEU A 218 -41.09 -13.39 19.36
C LEU A 218 -40.46 -12.00 19.31
N GLY A 219 -39.27 -11.88 18.71
CA GLY A 219 -38.60 -10.59 18.57
C GLY A 219 -37.83 -10.08 19.80
N TRP A 220 -37.72 -10.85 20.89
CA TRP A 220 -37.14 -10.32 22.15
C TRP A 220 -35.73 -9.72 22.01
N MET A 221 -34.87 -10.29 21.15
CA MET A 221 -33.52 -9.75 20.90
C MET A 221 -33.54 -8.38 20.22
N ASP A 222 -34.45 -8.18 19.28
CA ASP A 222 -34.61 -6.90 18.57
C ASP A 222 -35.12 -5.83 19.53
N ASP A 223 -36.09 -6.17 20.36
CA ASP A 223 -36.63 -5.26 21.35
C ASP A 223 -35.62 -4.92 22.44
N SER A 224 -34.79 -5.89 22.83
CA SER A 224 -33.64 -5.66 23.71
C SER A 224 -32.62 -4.70 23.10
N PHE A 225 -32.28 -4.89 21.82
CA PHE A 225 -31.36 -4.00 21.11
C PHE A 225 -31.93 -2.58 20.97
N LYS A 226 -33.21 -2.43 20.61
CA LYS A 226 -33.87 -1.11 20.48
C LYS A 226 -33.76 -0.27 21.75
N LYS A 227 -33.84 -0.88 22.94
CA LYS A 227 -33.72 -0.18 24.23
C LYS A 227 -32.36 0.51 24.43
N VAL A 228 -31.29 -0.04 23.86
CA VAL A 228 -29.92 0.44 24.09
C VAL A 228 -29.21 0.91 22.84
N LYS A 229 -29.88 0.91 21.68
CA LYS A 229 -29.33 1.35 20.39
C LYS A 229 -28.70 2.74 20.48
N ASP A 230 -29.42 3.70 21.07
CA ASP A 230 -28.95 5.08 21.14
C ASP A 230 -27.78 5.23 22.11
N LYS A 231 -27.88 4.61 23.30
CA LYS A 231 -26.81 4.59 24.31
C LYS A 231 -25.53 3.91 23.78
N SER A 232 -25.68 2.81 23.06
CA SER A 232 -24.56 2.10 22.41
C SER A 232 -23.91 3.01 21.36
N SER A 233 -24.72 3.67 20.53
CA SER A 233 -24.24 4.60 19.50
C SER A 233 -23.52 5.81 20.09
N GLU A 234 -24.06 6.43 21.14
CA GLU A 234 -23.44 7.53 21.86
C GLU A 234 -22.09 7.12 22.46
N THR A 235 -22.03 5.95 23.09
CA THR A 235 -20.77 5.41 23.65
C THR A 235 -19.73 5.20 22.56
N MET A 236 -20.14 4.63 21.42
CA MET A 236 -19.25 4.46 20.27
C MET A 236 -18.71 5.81 19.77
N MET A 237 -19.57 6.83 19.62
CA MET A 237 -19.16 8.17 19.19
C MET A 237 -18.20 8.83 20.19
N ASN A 238 -18.47 8.71 21.49
CA ASN A 238 -17.61 9.26 22.53
C ASN A 238 -16.21 8.64 22.51
N ILE A 239 -16.11 7.32 22.32
CA ILE A 239 -14.81 6.64 22.17
C ILE A 239 -14.08 7.13 20.93
N VAL A 240 -14.77 7.23 19.79
CA VAL A 240 -14.17 7.74 18.55
C VAL A 240 -13.63 9.15 18.76
N GLY A 241 -14.42 10.06 19.35
CA GLY A 241 -14.00 11.42 19.66
C GLY A 241 -12.77 11.47 20.57
N GLN A 242 -12.80 10.73 21.68
CA GLN A 242 -11.67 10.67 22.61
C GLN A 242 -10.38 10.13 21.98
N GLU A 243 -10.47 9.15 21.08
CA GLU A 243 -9.29 8.60 20.41
C GLU A 243 -8.76 9.54 19.31
N ILE A 244 -9.65 10.25 18.59
CA ILE A 244 -9.25 11.29 17.64
C ILE A 244 -8.54 12.45 18.37
N ASP A 245 -9.07 12.90 19.50
CA ASP A 245 -8.47 13.97 20.29
C ASP A 245 -7.06 13.63 20.81
N LYS A 246 -6.76 12.34 21.04
CA LYS A 246 -5.42 11.88 21.43
C LYS A 246 -4.42 11.92 20.26
N ILE A 247 -4.89 11.85 19.03
CA ILE A 247 -4.04 11.86 17.83
C ILE A 247 -3.74 13.29 17.38
N LEU A 248 -4.68 14.21 17.60
CA LEU A 248 -4.55 15.61 17.20
C LEU A 248 -3.77 16.48 18.20
N LYS A 249 -3.50 15.98 19.41
CA LYS A 249 -2.68 16.62 20.44
C LYS A 249 -1.24 16.17 20.36
#